data_AF-A0A101VZV1-F1
#
_entry.id   AF-A0A101VZV1-F1
#
_cell.length_a   1.000
_cell.length_b   1.000
_cell.length_c   1.000
_cell.angle_alpha   90.00
_cell.angle_beta   90.00
_cell.angle_gamma   90.00
#
_symmetry.space_group_name_H-M   'P 1'
#
loop_
_entity.id
_entity.type
_entity.pdbx_description
1 polymer ?
#
loop_
_entity_poly.entity_id
_entity_poly.type
_entity_poly.pdbx_seq_one_letter_code
_entity_poly.pdbx_strand_id
1 'polypeptide(L)'
;MKQFMIDMMATMMPFMRPATLIAGVALVFGLIAASVSRLTGSGSGSTMAKWCGVLALAVGVFLLACEVAGRMLGFEPTILFASPADRVLYQNQWPFWTIGLGLVIAAIAVRHIAKA
;
A
#
# COMPACT_ATOMS: atom_id res chain seq x y z
N MET A 1 -5.32 -1.48 27.88
CA MET A 1 -4.82 -0.79 26.67
C MET A 1 -4.26 -1.76 25.64
N LYS A 2 -3.34 -2.67 25.99
CA LYS A 2 -2.83 -3.70 25.05
C LYS A 2 -3.92 -4.59 24.45
N GLN A 3 -4.88 -5.05 25.25
CA GLN A 3 -6.00 -5.88 24.77
C GLN A 3 -6.82 -5.17 23.67
N PHE A 4 -7.20 -3.92 23.91
CA PHE A 4 -7.90 -3.10 22.92
C PHE A 4 -7.12 -2.93 21.60
N MET A 5 -5.80 -2.74 21.68
CA MET A 5 -4.95 -2.66 20.48
C MET A 5 -4.91 -3.99 19.72
N ILE A 6 -4.86 -5.12 20.43
CA ILE A 6 -4.88 -6.47 19.84
C ILE A 6 -6.23 -6.73 19.16
N ASP A 7 -7.35 -6.40 19.81
CA ASP A 7 -8.69 -6.57 19.24
C ASP A 7 -8.88 -5.69 17.99
N MET A 8 -8.33 -4.47 18.01
CA MET A 8 -8.33 -3.57 16.85
C MET A 8 -7.46 -4.12 15.71
N MET A 9 -6.29 -4.69 16.00
CA MET A 9 -5.45 -5.33 14.97
C MET A 9 -6.14 -6.56 14.36
N ALA A 10 -6.78 -7.39 15.18
CA ALA A 10 -7.49 -8.58 14.73
C ALA A 10 -8.66 -8.23 13.80
N THR A 11 -9.38 -7.16 14.10
CA THR A 11 -10.50 -6.68 13.27
C THR A 11 -10.03 -6.01 11.98
N MET A 12 -8.84 -5.38 11.96
CA MET A 12 -8.28 -4.74 10.77
C MET A 12 -7.52 -5.70 9.84
N MET A 13 -6.99 -6.82 10.35
CA MET A 13 -6.26 -7.82 9.56
C MET A 13 -6.95 -8.28 8.26
N PRO A 14 -8.26 -8.61 8.21
CA PRO A 14 -8.90 -9.03 6.97
C PRO A 14 -8.95 -7.94 5.90
N PHE A 15 -8.90 -6.66 6.30
CA PHE A 15 -8.94 -5.52 5.40
C PHE A 15 -7.56 -5.09 4.87
N MET A 16 -6.47 -5.58 5.49
CA MET A 16 -5.10 -5.24 5.08
C MET A 16 -4.80 -5.67 3.64
N ARG A 17 -5.13 -6.91 3.28
CA ARG A 17 -4.92 -7.43 1.94
C ARG A 17 -5.72 -6.68 0.85
N PRO A 18 -7.04 -6.48 0.96
CA PRO A 18 -7.77 -5.72 -0.04
C PRO A 18 -7.29 -4.26 -0.11
N ALA A 19 -6.94 -3.63 1.02
CA ALA A 19 -6.40 -2.27 1.01
C ALA A 19 -5.08 -2.16 0.23
N THR A 20 -4.16 -3.11 0.40
CA THR A 20 -2.89 -3.12 -0.34
C THR A 20 -3.09 -3.40 -1.82
N LEU A 21 -4.03 -4.28 -2.18
CA LEU A 21 -4.40 -4.51 -3.58
C LEU A 21 -4.99 -3.26 -4.24
N ILE A 22 -5.92 -2.58 -3.56
CA ILE A 22 -6.51 -1.33 -4.05
C ILE A 22 -5.42 -0.27 -4.24
N ALA A 23 -4.50 -0.13 -3.29
CA ALA A 23 -3.37 0.79 -3.40
C ALA A 23 -2.45 0.43 -4.58
N GLY A 24 -2.15 -0.85 -4.79
CA GLY A 24 -1.35 -1.33 -5.92
C GLY A 24 -2.02 -1.04 -7.26
N VAL A 25 -3.31 -1.32 -7.40
CA VAL A 25 -4.10 -1.01 -8.61
C VAL A 25 -4.11 0.50 -8.86
N ALA A 26 -4.38 1.30 -7.83
CA ALA A 26 -4.35 2.75 -7.94
C ALA A 26 -2.97 3.26 -8.40
N LEU A 27 -1.89 2.65 -7.94
CA LEU A 27 -0.53 2.99 -8.36
C LEU A 27 -0.27 2.71 -9.84
N VAL A 28 -0.73 1.56 -10.34
CA VAL A 28 -0.63 1.22 -11.77
C VAL A 28 -1.41 2.24 -12.62
N PHE A 29 -2.65 2.56 -12.24
CA PHE A 29 -3.43 3.59 -12.92
C PHE A 29 -2.76 4.97 -12.82
N GLY A 30 -2.19 5.30 -11.66
CA GLY A 30 -1.45 6.55 -11.45
C GLY A 30 -0.22 6.68 -12.34
N LEU A 31 0.55 5.60 -12.51
CA LEU A 31 1.70 5.54 -13.42
C LEU A 31 1.29 5.70 -14.88
N ILE A 32 0.22 5.03 -15.31
CA ILE A 32 -0.30 5.15 -16.67
C ILE A 32 -0.78 6.59 -16.92
N ALA A 33 -1.59 7.14 -16.01
CA ALA A 33 -2.10 8.51 -16.12
C ALA A 33 -0.97 9.55 -16.14
N ALA A 34 0.06 9.38 -15.31
CA ALA A 34 1.25 10.24 -15.31
C ALA A 34 2.00 10.15 -16.65
N SER A 35 2.22 8.95 -17.16
CA SER A 35 2.93 8.72 -18.43
C SER A 35 2.16 9.31 -19.62
N VAL A 36 0.85 9.08 -19.69
CA VAL A 36 -0.03 9.64 -20.74
C VAL A 36 -0.06 11.16 -20.66
N SER A 37 -0.17 11.74 -19.45
CA SER A 37 -0.16 13.20 -19.28
C SER A 37 1.13 13.84 -19.80
N ARG A 38 2.27 13.17 -19.57
CA ARG A 38 3.57 13.63 -20.03
C ARG A 38 3.73 13.55 -21.54
N LEU A 39 3.20 12.51 -22.18
CA LEU A 39 3.23 12.35 -23.64
C LEU A 39 2.27 13.30 -24.37
N THR A 40 1.14 13.66 -23.74
CA THR A 40 0.09 14.46 -24.38
C THR A 40 0.12 15.94 -24.00
N GLY A 41 0.92 16.33 -22.99
CA GLY A 41 0.89 17.67 -22.40
C GLY A 41 -0.44 18.01 -21.72
N SER A 42 -1.32 17.02 -21.52
CA SER A 42 -2.66 17.22 -20.97
C SER A 42 -2.62 17.25 -19.45
N GLY A 43 -3.05 18.37 -18.86
CA GLY A 43 -3.16 18.53 -17.40
C GLY A 43 -4.19 17.63 -16.71
N SER A 44 -5.08 16.97 -17.48
CA SER A 44 -6.10 16.07 -16.91
C SER A 44 -5.49 14.81 -16.29
N GLY A 45 -4.52 14.17 -16.96
CA GLY A 45 -3.85 12.98 -16.44
C GLY A 45 -2.97 13.27 -15.21
N SER A 46 -2.50 14.52 -15.06
CA SER A 46 -1.76 14.99 -13.89
C SER A 46 -2.62 14.99 -12.60
N THR A 47 -3.90 15.35 -12.71
CA THR A 47 -4.82 15.35 -11.56
C THR A 47 -5.14 13.92 -11.10
N MET A 48 -5.40 13.02 -12.04
CA MET A 48 -5.65 11.60 -11.73
C MET A 48 -4.41 10.92 -11.11
N ALA A 49 -3.23 11.15 -11.70
CA ALA A 49 -1.97 10.65 -11.16
C ALA A 49 -1.69 11.15 -9.73
N LYS A 50 -2.03 12.42 -9.45
CA LYS A 50 -1.88 13.00 -8.11
C LYS A 50 -2.75 12.27 -7.08
N TRP A 51 -4.03 12.03 -7.37
CA TRP A 51 -4.93 11.34 -6.44
C TRP A 51 -4.55 9.88 -6.23
N CYS A 52 -4.18 9.18 -7.31
CA CYS A 52 -3.64 7.81 -7.24
C CYS A 52 -2.37 7.74 -6.37
N GLY A 53 -1.44 8.69 -6.55
CA GLY A 53 -0.24 8.79 -5.74
C GLY A 53 -0.52 9.09 -4.27
N VAL A 54 -1.47 9.98 -3.96
CA VAL A 54 -1.88 10.27 -2.58
C VAL A 54 -2.50 9.05 -1.90
N LEU A 55 -3.36 8.30 -2.60
CA LEU A 55 -3.96 7.08 -2.07
C LEU A 55 -2.88 6.03 -1.74
N ALA A 56 -1.98 5.77 -2.69
CA ALA A 56 -0.88 4.81 -2.49
C ALA A 56 0.05 5.24 -1.35
N LEU A 57 0.34 6.53 -1.24
CA LEU A 57 1.15 7.08 -0.15
C LEU A 57 0.44 6.94 1.21
N ALA A 58 -0.85 7.23 1.28
CA ALA A 58 -1.63 7.08 2.51
C ALA A 58 -1.64 5.62 3.00
N VAL A 59 -1.86 4.66 2.08
CA VAL A 59 -1.82 3.23 2.42
C VAL A 59 -0.40 2.78 2.79
N GLY A 60 0.63 3.24 2.08
CA GLY A 60 2.03 2.91 2.40
C GLY A 60 2.46 3.40 3.78
N VAL A 61 2.14 4.65 4.12
CA VAL A 61 2.40 5.23 5.46
C VAL A 61 1.61 4.48 6.53
N PHE A 62 0.36 4.13 6.26
CA PHE A 62 -0.46 3.35 7.18
C PHE A 62 0.14 1.97 7.47
N LEU A 63 0.62 1.24 6.45
CA LEU A 63 1.30 -0.05 6.67
C LEU A 63 2.57 0.09 7.51
N LEU A 64 3.35 1.15 7.31
CA LEU A 64 4.54 1.43 8.11
C LEU A 64 4.18 1.75 9.57
N ALA A 65 3.08 2.49 9.80
CA ALA A 65 2.58 2.73 11.15
C ALA A 65 2.13 1.43 11.82
N CYS A 66 1.45 0.54 11.09
CA CYS A 66 1.09 -0.79 11.57
C CYS A 66 2.30 -1.67 11.87
N GLU A 67 3.38 -1.58 11.08
CA GLU A 67 4.65 -2.26 11.38
C GLU A 67 5.20 -1.82 12.73
N VAL A 68 5.30 -0.50 12.96
CA VAL A 68 5.80 0.05 14.21
C VAL A 68 4.94 -0.39 15.39
N ALA A 69 3.61 -0.29 15.24
CA ALA A 69 2.67 -0.72 16.28
C ALA A 69 2.77 -2.22 16.60
N GLY A 70 2.90 -3.06 15.56
CA GLY A 70 3.08 -4.51 15.71
C GLY A 70 4.37 -4.82 16.48
N ARG A 71 5.49 -4.21 16.08
CA ARG A 71 6.78 -4.43 16.76
C ARG A 71 6.77 -3.94 18.21
N MET A 72 6.11 -2.83 18.51
CA MET A 72 5.92 -2.36 19.90
C MET A 72 5.12 -3.33 20.77
N LEU A 73 4.25 -4.15 20.15
CA LEU A 73 3.48 -5.20 20.81
C LEU A 73 4.21 -6.56 20.83
N GLY A 74 5.41 -6.65 20.24
CA GLY A 74 6.19 -7.89 20.16
C GLY A 74 5.74 -8.84 19.04
N PHE A 75 4.97 -8.36 18.07
CA PHE A 75 4.54 -9.12 16.90
C PHE A 75 5.20 -8.60 15.62
N GLU A 76 5.44 -9.49 14.66
CA GLU A 76 5.94 -9.13 13.34
C GLU A 76 4.79 -9.15 12.32
N PRO A 77 4.26 -7.99 11.90
CA PRO A 77 3.08 -7.94 11.04
C PRO A 77 3.42 -8.28 9.58
N THR A 78 2.71 -9.28 9.06
CA THR A 78 2.91 -9.81 7.70
C THR A 78 1.59 -9.93 6.94
N ILE A 79 1.60 -9.65 5.63
CA ILE A 79 0.43 -9.85 4.75
C ILE A 79 0.56 -11.19 4.05
N LEU A 80 -0.49 -12.01 4.15
CA LEU A 80 -0.62 -13.24 3.39
C LEU A 80 -1.36 -12.97 2.08
N PHE A 81 -0.68 -13.15 0.94
CA PHE A 81 -1.29 -13.01 -0.39
C PHE A 81 -1.89 -14.32 -0.93
N ALA A 82 -1.62 -15.47 -0.29
CA ALA A 82 -2.18 -16.76 -0.69
C ALA A 82 -3.63 -16.97 -0.19
N SER A 83 -4.36 -17.89 -0.81
CA SER A 83 -5.66 -18.37 -0.33
C SER A 83 -5.49 -19.15 0.99
N PRO A 84 -6.39 -19.01 1.98
CA PRO A 84 -6.37 -19.84 3.20
C PRO A 84 -6.48 -21.36 2.92
N ALA A 85 -6.98 -21.72 1.73
CA ALA A 85 -7.11 -23.12 1.30
C ALA A 85 -5.77 -23.76 0.91
N ASP A 86 -4.78 -22.96 0.50
CA ASP A 86 -3.47 -23.44 0.05
C ASP A 86 -2.48 -23.47 1.21
N ARG A 87 -2.60 -24.48 2.07
CA ARG A 87 -1.70 -24.71 3.22
C ARG A 87 -0.23 -24.93 2.85
N VAL A 88 0.12 -24.97 1.57
CA VAL A 88 1.51 -25.09 1.08
C VAL A 88 2.16 -23.71 0.88
N LEU A 89 1.38 -22.61 0.79
CA LEU A 89 1.85 -21.26 0.51
C LEU A 89 1.94 -20.34 1.75
N TYR A 90 2.04 -20.90 2.96
CA TYR A 90 2.37 -20.13 4.18
C TYR A 90 3.73 -19.39 4.09
N GLN A 91 4.55 -19.71 3.09
CA GLN A 91 5.81 -19.03 2.80
C GLN A 91 5.64 -17.67 2.11
N ASN A 92 4.48 -17.33 1.54
CA ASN A 92 4.28 -16.05 0.84
C ASN A 92 3.75 -14.95 1.76
N GLN A 93 4.36 -14.84 2.94
CA GLN A 93 4.11 -13.79 3.91
C GLN A 93 5.10 -12.66 3.66
N TRP A 94 4.58 -11.48 3.32
CA TRP A 94 5.40 -10.31 3.07
C TRP A 94 5.28 -9.35 4.24
N PRO A 95 6.39 -8.90 4.83
CA PRO A 95 6.33 -8.02 5.99
C PRO A 95 5.79 -6.64 5.59
N PHE A 96 5.01 -6.02 6.47
CA PHE A 96 4.29 -4.77 6.15
C PHE A 96 5.25 -3.66 5.72
N TRP A 97 6.44 -3.60 6.32
CA TRP A 97 7.45 -2.61 5.95
C TRP A 97 7.89 -2.69 4.48
N THR A 98 8.01 -3.89 3.90
CA THR A 98 8.42 -4.03 2.48
C THR A 98 7.38 -3.45 1.54
N ILE A 99 6.12 -3.78 1.78
CA ILE A 99 4.98 -3.31 0.98
C ILE A 99 4.78 -1.82 1.19
N GLY A 100 4.84 -1.37 2.45
CA GLY A 100 4.69 0.02 2.85
C GLY A 100 5.74 0.92 2.19
N LEU A 101 7.03 0.55 2.28
CA LEU A 101 8.10 1.28 1.60
C LEU A 101 7.94 1.26 0.08
N GLY A 102 7.59 0.10 -0.50
CA GLY A 102 7.35 -0.01 -1.93
C GLY A 102 6.27 0.95 -2.43
N LEU A 103 5.14 1.02 -1.71
CA LEU A 103 4.04 1.93 -2.03
C LEU A 103 4.45 3.41 -1.89
N VAL A 104 5.19 3.76 -0.82
CA VAL A 104 5.68 5.13 -0.62
C VAL A 104 6.64 5.55 -1.73
N ILE A 105 7.63 4.71 -2.05
CA ILE A 105 8.61 5.00 -3.11
C ILE A 105 7.91 5.14 -4.46
N ALA A 106 7.00 4.23 -4.79
CA ALA A 106 6.28 4.26 -6.06
C ALA A 106 5.33 5.48 -6.15
N ALA A 107 4.66 5.86 -5.05
CA ALA A 107 3.84 7.06 -5.01
C ALA A 107 4.65 8.35 -5.22
N ILE A 108 5.85 8.41 -4.64
CA ILE A 108 6.80 9.51 -4.87
C ILE A 108 7.23 9.53 -6.34
N ALA A 109 7.54 8.37 -6.93
CA ALA A 109 7.91 8.27 -8.35
C ALA A 109 6.78 8.78 -9.28
N VAL A 110 5.53 8.36 -9.05
CA VAL A 110 4.36 8.87 -9.80
C VAL A 110 4.28 10.40 -9.72
N ARG A 111 4.48 10.96 -8.52
CA ARG A 111 4.43 12.42 -8.32
C ARG A 111 5.54 13.15 -9.07
N HIS A 112 6.74 12.58 -9.16
CA HIS A 112 7.84 13.16 -9.94
C HIS A 112 7.58 13.07 -11.44
N ILE A 113 7.03 11.95 -11.92
CA ILE A 113 6.72 11.76 -13.34
C ILE A 113 5.60 12.72 -13.79
N ALA A 114 4.58 12.91 -12.96
CA ALA A 114 3.42 13.77 -13.24
C ALA A 114 3.68 15.28 -13.11
N LYS A 115 4.80 15.70 -12.49
CA LYS A 115 5.18 17.11 -12.31
C LYS A 115 6.01 17.68 -13.46
N ALA A 116 6.54 16.83 -14.34
CA ALA A 116 7.43 17.20 -15.45
C ALA A 116 6.67 17.12 -16.77
#